data_AF-A0A518EXD2-F1
#
_entry.id   AF-A0A518EXD2-F1
#
_cell.length_a   1.000
_cell.length_b   1.000
_cell.length_c   1.000
_cell.angle_alpha   90.00
_cell.angle_beta   90.00
_cell.angle_gamma   90.00
#
_symmetry.space_group_name_H-M   'P 1'
#
loop_
_entity.id
_entity.type
_entity.pdbx_description
1 polymer ?
#
loop_
_entity_poly.entity_id
_entity_poly.type
_entity_poly.pdbx_seq_one_letter_code
_entity_poly.pdbx_strand_id
1 'polypeptide(L)'
;MDPAQPSVRLPEKPSPAPVAEPDTLPGLLALARPTFLAWEKLRLLYVAILGALTLGLWLHYPPPDRGRGLFLIGEGAVLANLLYFAGPMVETYVAWLGWRKCWLRPTLFIAGTALSVFLVLIVVPAMGEDPF
;
A
#
# COMPACT_ATOMS: atom_id res chain seq x y z
N MET A 1 -14.78 -82.85 -1.36
CA MET A 1 -13.60 -82.45 -2.14
C MET A 1 -13.99 -81.18 -2.87
N ASP A 2 -13.55 -80.05 -2.34
CA ASP A 2 -13.94 -78.72 -2.78
C ASP A 2 -12.68 -78.04 -3.37
N PRO A 3 -12.65 -77.65 -4.65
CA PRO A 3 -11.46 -77.09 -5.27
C PRO A 3 -11.23 -75.66 -4.78
N ALA A 4 -10.08 -75.43 -4.15
CA ALA A 4 -9.64 -74.13 -3.67
C ALA A 4 -9.67 -73.07 -4.78
N GLN A 5 -10.50 -72.04 -4.59
CA GLN A 5 -10.56 -70.87 -5.47
C GLN A 5 -9.31 -69.99 -5.31
N PRO A 6 -8.67 -69.56 -6.40
CA PRO A 6 -7.51 -68.68 -6.35
C PRO A 6 -7.94 -67.26 -5.97
N SER A 7 -7.39 -66.74 -4.87
CA SER A 7 -7.63 -65.37 -4.42
C SER A 7 -6.91 -64.37 -5.34
N VAL A 8 -7.66 -63.81 -6.28
CA VAL A 8 -7.20 -62.71 -7.13
C VAL A 8 -7.03 -61.46 -6.26
N ARG A 9 -5.79 -61.17 -5.86
CA ARG A 9 -5.45 -59.91 -5.19
C ARG A 9 -5.56 -58.77 -6.21
N LEU A 10 -6.55 -57.89 -6.03
CA LEU A 10 -6.63 -56.64 -6.78
C LEU A 10 -5.41 -55.76 -6.44
N PRO A 11 -4.82 -55.06 -7.43
CA PRO A 11 -3.69 -54.18 -7.18
C PRO A 11 -4.11 -53.09 -6.20
N GLU A 12 -3.35 -52.98 -5.10
CA GLU A 12 -3.50 -51.94 -4.10
C GLU A 12 -3.41 -50.58 -4.80
N LYS A 13 -4.50 -49.81 -4.73
CA LYS A 13 -4.56 -48.46 -5.33
C LYS A 13 -3.49 -47.61 -4.63
N PRO A 14 -2.54 -47.01 -5.36
CA PRO A 14 -1.48 -46.21 -4.76
C PRO A 14 -2.10 -45.13 -3.89
N SER A 15 -1.79 -45.15 -2.58
CA SER A 15 -2.17 -44.08 -1.68
C SER A 15 -1.67 -42.76 -2.28
N PRO A 16 -2.53 -41.75 -2.47
CA PRO A 16 -2.06 -40.46 -2.98
C PRO A 16 -0.97 -39.98 -2.03
N ALA A 17 0.21 -39.72 -2.59
CA ALA A 17 1.32 -39.16 -1.85
C ALA A 17 0.83 -37.90 -1.13
N PRO A 18 1.27 -37.64 0.12
CA PRO A 18 0.92 -36.41 0.82
C PRO A 18 1.28 -35.25 -0.11
N VAL A 19 0.27 -34.51 -0.54
CA VAL A 19 0.43 -33.29 -1.32
C VAL A 19 1.22 -32.38 -0.39
N ALA A 20 2.51 -32.24 -0.65
CA ALA A 20 3.39 -31.36 0.12
C ALA A 20 2.74 -29.98 0.13
N GLU A 21 2.23 -29.56 1.29
CA GLU A 21 1.81 -28.18 1.48
C GLU A 21 3.00 -27.31 1.11
N PRO A 22 2.83 -26.39 0.13
CA PRO A 22 3.95 -25.61 -0.33
C PRO A 22 4.38 -24.69 0.83
N ASP A 23 5.59 -24.94 1.36
CA ASP A 23 6.36 -24.09 2.29
C ASP A 23 6.64 -22.70 1.68
N THR A 24 5.59 -21.98 1.28
CA THR A 24 5.64 -20.77 0.44
C THR A 24 5.45 -19.49 1.25
N LEU A 25 4.99 -19.60 2.49
CA LEU A 25 4.83 -18.46 3.41
C LEU A 25 6.15 -17.79 3.83
N PRO A 26 7.27 -18.50 4.08
CA PRO A 26 8.54 -17.86 4.46
C PRO A 26 9.11 -16.96 3.35
N GLY A 27 8.95 -17.40 2.09
CA GLY A 27 9.49 -16.70 0.92
C GLY A 27 8.78 -15.39 0.59
N LEU A 28 7.44 -15.35 0.73
CA LEU A 28 6.64 -14.15 0.50
C LEU A 28 6.93 -13.06 1.54
N LEU A 29 7.03 -13.44 2.82
CA LEU A 29 7.37 -12.52 3.90
C LEU A 29 8.79 -11.96 3.75
N ALA A 30 9.74 -12.80 3.32
CA ALA A 30 11.10 -12.38 3.03
C ALA A 30 11.19 -11.37 1.87
N LEU A 31 10.32 -11.48 0.86
CA LEU A 31 10.25 -10.54 -0.27
C LEU A 31 9.46 -9.26 0.05
N ALA A 32 8.42 -9.37 0.89
CA ALA A 32 7.55 -8.27 1.26
C ALA A 32 8.24 -7.27 2.19
N ARG A 33 9.04 -7.74 3.15
CA ARG A 33 9.77 -6.89 4.11
C ARG A 33 10.61 -5.76 3.47
N PRO A 34 11.53 -6.03 2.53
CA PRO A 34 12.36 -4.97 1.93
C PRO A 34 11.52 -3.99 1.11
N THR A 35 10.46 -4.49 0.47
CA THR A 35 9.50 -3.65 -0.29
C THR A 35 8.76 -2.71 0.65
N PHE A 36 8.24 -3.23 1.77
CA PHE A 36 7.54 -2.44 2.77
C PHE A 36 8.43 -1.37 3.39
N LEU A 37 9.66 -1.74 3.78
CA LEU A 37 10.64 -0.80 4.34
C LEU A 37 11.02 0.32 3.36
N ALA A 38 11.18 0.01 2.08
CA ALA A 38 11.46 1.02 1.06
C ALA A 38 10.30 2.02 0.94
N TRP A 39 9.06 1.54 0.94
CA TRP A 39 7.87 2.38 0.90
C TRP A 39 7.68 3.18 2.19
N GLU A 40 7.97 2.61 3.35
CA GLU A 40 7.85 3.29 4.64
C GLU A 40 8.84 4.45 4.77
N LYS A 41 10.07 4.29 4.27
CA LYS A 41 11.05 5.38 4.22
C LYS A 41 10.60 6.51 3.29
N LEU A 42 9.97 6.17 2.17
CA LEU A 42 9.41 7.14 1.23
C LEU A 42 8.21 7.89 1.84
N ARG A 43 7.38 7.20 2.63
CA ARG A 43 6.25 7.76 3.37
C ARG A 43 6.71 8.78 4.40
N LEU A 44 7.72 8.44 5.21
CA LEU A 44 8.30 9.36 6.19
C LEU A 44 8.82 10.63 5.51
N LEU A 45 9.50 10.49 4.37
CA LEU A 45 9.97 11.64 3.60
C LEU A 45 8.81 12.51 3.08
N TYR A 46 7.78 11.87 2.51
CA TYR A 46 6.59 12.56 2.02
C TYR A 46 5.86 13.32 3.15
N VAL A 47 5.60 12.66 4.28
CA VAL A 47 4.94 13.26 5.44
C VAL A 47 5.78 14.40 6.02
N ALA A 48 7.11 14.27 6.05
CA ALA A 48 8.00 15.33 6.49
C ALA A 48 7.93 16.56 5.57
N ILE A 49 7.93 16.36 4.24
CA ILE A 49 7.79 17.45 3.27
C ILE A 49 6.42 18.12 3.42
N LEU A 50 5.34 17.33 3.42
CA LEU A 50 3.98 17.84 3.54
C LEU A 50 3.79 18.59 4.86
N GLY A 51 4.25 18.00 5.98
CA GLY A 51 4.20 18.62 7.29
C GLY A 51 4.97 19.94 7.36
N ALA A 52 6.16 20.02 6.76
CA ALA A 52 6.93 21.25 6.68
C ALA A 52 6.22 22.32 5.83
N LEU A 53 5.62 21.92 4.70
CA LEU A 53 4.86 22.81 3.80
C LEU A 53 3.59 23.34 4.48
N THR A 54 2.81 22.45 5.10
CA THR A 54 1.61 22.79 5.86
C THR A 54 1.94 23.70 7.04
N LEU A 55 3.00 23.40 7.80
CA LEU A 55 3.43 24.23 8.93
C LEU A 55 3.91 25.60 8.46
N GLY A 56 4.68 25.66 7.37
CA GLY A 56 5.15 26.92 6.79
C GLY A 56 4.00 27.80 6.31
N LEU A 57 3.04 27.23 5.59
CA LEU A 57 1.82 27.93 5.17
C LEU A 57 0.96 28.36 6.35
N TRP A 58 0.81 27.53 7.37
CA TRP A 58 0.05 27.87 8.57
C TRP A 58 0.68 29.04 9.34
N LEU A 59 2.01 29.09 9.44
CA LEU A 59 2.71 30.22 10.04
C LEU A 59 2.52 31.51 9.24
N HIS A 60 2.45 31.42 7.91
CA HIS A 60 2.37 32.60 7.03
C HIS A 60 0.94 33.09 6.82
N TYR A 61 -0.03 32.18 6.77
CA TYR A 61 -1.46 32.41 6.60
C TYR A 61 -2.24 31.69 7.70
N PRO A 62 -2.32 32.27 8.91
CA PRO A 62 -3.07 31.66 10.00
C PRO A 62 -4.56 31.59 9.64
N PRO A 63 -5.19 30.40 9.65
CA PRO A 63 -6.60 30.27 9.33
C PRO A 63 -7.46 30.95 10.40
N PRO A 64 -8.61 31.53 10.02
CA PRO A 64 -9.52 32.19 10.95
C PRO A 64 -10.11 31.20 11.97
N ASP A 65 -10.32 29.94 11.58
CA ASP A 65 -10.76 28.85 12.46
C ASP A 65 -9.70 27.73 12.51
N ARG A 66 -8.94 27.70 13.61
CA ARG A 66 -7.89 26.70 13.86
C ARG A 66 -8.46 25.29 13.99
N GLY A 67 -9.72 25.14 14.46
CA GLY A 67 -10.34 23.83 14.65
C GLY A 67 -10.63 23.14 13.32
N ARG A 68 -11.24 23.87 12.38
CA ARG A 68 -11.52 23.38 11.03
C ARG A 68 -10.24 23.11 10.23
N GLY A 69 -9.22 23.95 10.38
CA GLY A 69 -7.92 23.74 9.75
C GLY A 69 -7.24 22.44 10.21
N LEU A 70 -7.23 22.15 11.51
CA LEU A 70 -6.68 20.91 12.05
C LEU A 70 -7.47 19.66 11.59
N PHE A 71 -8.80 19.77 11.48
CA PHE A 71 -9.63 18.68 10.97
C PHE A 71 -9.29 18.33 9.51
N LEU A 72 -9.20 19.33 8.63
CA LEU A 72 -8.85 19.15 7.22
C LEU A 72 -7.43 18.59 7.04
N ILE A 73 -6.46 19.05 7.86
CA ILE A 73 -5.11 18.50 7.88
C ILE A 73 -5.13 17.03 8.31
N GLY A 74 -5.91 16.70 9.34
CA GLY A 74 -6.08 15.33 9.84
C GLY A 74 -6.69 14.40 8.78
N GLU A 75 -7.76 14.83 8.13
CA GLU A 75 -8.41 14.07 7.04
C GLU A 75 -7.45 13.85 5.87
N GLY A 76 -6.74 14.90 5.44
CA GLY A 76 -5.73 14.82 4.40
C GLY A 76 -4.58 13.87 4.76
N ALA A 77 -4.13 13.87 6.02
CA ALA A 77 -3.11 12.95 6.50
C ALA A 77 -3.59 11.48 6.48
N VAL A 78 -4.85 11.23 6.85
CA VAL A 78 -5.45 9.89 6.80
C VAL A 78 -5.59 9.40 5.36
N LEU A 79 -6.12 10.24 4.46
CA LEU A 79 -6.25 9.91 3.03
C LEU A 79 -4.89 9.65 2.40
N ALA A 80 -3.91 10.52 2.64
CA ALA A 80 -2.57 10.35 2.10
C ALA A 80 -1.93 9.04 2.57
N ASN A 81 -2.14 8.66 3.83
CA ASN A 81 -1.69 7.37 4.36
C ASN A 81 -2.37 6.18 3.68
N LEU A 82 -3.69 6.25 3.45
CA LEU A 82 -4.44 5.21 2.74
C LEU A 82 -4.00 5.05 1.28
N LEU A 83 -3.83 6.16 0.56
CA LEU A 83 -3.30 6.13 -0.82
C LEU A 83 -1.88 5.57 -0.87
N TYR A 84 -1.07 5.79 0.17
CA TYR A 84 0.27 5.20 0.24
C TYR A 84 0.26 3.69 0.47
N PHE A 85 -0.70 3.17 1.23
CA PHE A 85 -0.90 1.72 1.37
C PHE A 85 -1.31 1.05 0.06
N ALA A 86 -1.94 1.80 -0.85
CA ALA A 86 -2.20 1.31 -2.19
C ALA A 86 -0.90 1.14 -3.00
N GLY A 87 0.19 1.87 -2.71
CA GLY A 87 1.46 1.77 -3.42
C GLY A 87 2.06 0.35 -3.45
N PRO A 88 2.32 -0.29 -2.29
CA PRO A 88 2.78 -1.68 -2.24
C PRO A 88 1.79 -2.66 -2.84
N MET A 89 0.47 -2.45 -2.66
CA MET A 89 -0.55 -3.31 -3.28
C MET A 89 -0.48 -3.23 -4.80
N VAL A 90 -0.45 -2.03 -5.38
CA VAL A 90 -0.34 -1.81 -6.82
C VAL A 90 0.98 -2.36 -7.35
N GLU A 91 2.11 -2.17 -6.65
CA GLU A 91 3.40 -2.74 -7.05
C GLU A 91 3.35 -4.27 -7.08
N THR A 92 2.66 -4.90 -6.11
CA THR A 92 2.47 -6.35 -6.07
C THR A 92 1.58 -6.84 -7.22
N TYR A 93 0.47 -6.15 -7.50
CA TYR A 93 -0.43 -6.45 -8.62
C TYR A 93 0.27 -6.29 -9.99
N VAL A 94 1.05 -5.23 -10.17
CA VAL A 94 1.76 -4.97 -11.43
C VAL A 94 2.94 -5.92 -11.61
N ALA A 95 3.64 -6.28 -10.53
CA ALA A 95 4.66 -7.33 -10.55
C ALA A 95 4.06 -8.69 -10.92
N TRP A 96 2.83 -8.98 -10.46
CA TRP A 96 2.09 -10.18 -10.85
C TRP A 96 1.73 -10.18 -12.34
N LEU A 97 1.45 -9.02 -12.93
CA LEU A 97 1.26 -8.86 -14.39
C LEU A 97 2.56 -8.99 -15.22
N GLY A 98 3.71 -9.24 -14.58
CA GLY A 98 5.01 -9.35 -15.26
C GLY A 98 5.66 -8.01 -15.61
N TRP A 99 5.05 -6.88 -15.26
CA TRP A 99 5.65 -5.55 -15.48
C TRP A 99 6.54 -5.14 -14.31
N ARG A 100 7.81 -5.56 -14.37
CA ARG A 100 8.85 -5.06 -13.45
C ARG A 100 9.41 -3.72 -13.94
N LYS A 101 8.70 -2.61 -13.75
CA LYS A 101 9.23 -1.28 -14.09
C LYS A 101 9.58 -0.48 -12.83
N CYS A 102 10.86 -0.13 -12.69
CA CYS A 102 11.39 0.82 -11.68
C CYS A 102 10.71 2.20 -11.67
N TRP A 103 9.90 2.50 -12.69
CA TRP A 103 9.25 3.80 -12.88
C TRP A 103 7.98 3.97 -12.04
N LEU A 104 7.44 2.89 -11.47
CA LEU A 104 6.16 2.95 -10.74
C LEU A 104 6.28 3.71 -9.41
N ARG A 105 7.41 3.53 -8.71
CA ARG A 105 7.70 4.23 -7.46
C ARG A 105 7.80 5.76 -7.63
N PRO A 106 8.66 6.29 -8.53
CA PRO A 106 8.76 7.73 -8.71
C PRO A 106 7.47 8.33 -9.30
N THR A 107 6.73 7.62 -10.16
CA THR A 107 5.48 8.14 -10.72
C THR A 107 4.36 8.24 -9.67
N LEU A 108 4.17 7.23 -8.81
CA LEU A 108 3.22 7.33 -7.70
C LEU A 108 3.62 8.44 -6.72
N PHE A 109 4.92 8.54 -6.42
CA PHE A 109 5.43 9.58 -5.53
C PHE A 109 5.19 10.99 -6.09
N ILE A 110 5.53 11.22 -7.37
CA ILE A 110 5.33 12.51 -8.04
C ILE A 110 3.83 12.81 -8.13
N ALA A 111 2.99 11.85 -8.51
CA ALA A 111 1.56 12.04 -8.61
C ALA A 111 0.93 12.40 -7.26
N GLY A 112 1.26 11.67 -6.20
CA GLY A 112 0.75 11.95 -4.85
C GLY A 112 1.24 13.29 -4.30
N THR A 113 2.50 13.65 -4.58
CA THR A 113 3.07 14.93 -4.17
C THR A 113 2.43 16.10 -4.93
N ALA A 114 2.30 15.96 -6.25
CA ALA A 114 1.67 16.98 -7.09
C ALA A 114 0.20 17.19 -6.70
N LEU A 115 -0.57 16.11 -6.48
CA LEU A 115 -1.96 16.19 -6.02
C LEU A 115 -2.06 16.93 -4.69
N SER A 116 -1.15 16.65 -3.76
CA SER A 116 -1.20 17.23 -2.41
C SER A 116 -0.77 18.68 -2.39
N VAL A 117 0.24 19.05 -3.19
CA VAL A 117 0.59 20.46 -3.42
C VAL A 117 -0.59 21.20 -4.05
N PHE A 118 -1.24 20.61 -5.06
CA PHE A 118 -2.42 21.19 -5.69
C PHE A 118 -3.57 21.38 -4.71
N LEU A 119 -3.87 20.38 -3.85
CA LEU A 119 -4.89 20.50 -2.82
C LEU A 119 -4.57 21.63 -1.83
N VAL A 120 -3.34 21.70 -1.34
CA VAL A 120 -2.90 22.74 -0.40
C VAL A 120 -3.03 24.12 -1.01
N LEU A 121 -2.64 24.28 -2.29
CA LEU A 121 -2.75 25.55 -3.01
C LEU A 121 -4.20 25.98 -3.27
N ILE A 122 -5.17 25.07 -3.31
CA ILE A 122 -6.58 25.41 -3.47
C ILE A 122 -7.25 25.66 -2.12
N VAL A 123 -7.03 24.77 -1.17
CA VAL A 123 -7.73 24.76 0.12
C VAL A 123 -7.29 25.91 1.02
N VAL A 124 -6.00 26.25 1.03
CA VAL A 124 -5.48 27.31 1.91
C VAL A 124 -5.99 28.70 1.51
N PRO A 125 -5.93 29.13 0.24
CA PRO A 125 -6.49 30.41 -0.18
C PRO A 125 -8.02 30.46 -0.07
N ALA A 126 -8.71 29.35 -0.36
CA ALA A 126 -10.16 29.26 -0.22
C ALA A 126 -10.65 29.50 1.22
N MET A 127 -9.84 29.19 2.24
CA MET A 127 -10.15 29.53 3.64
C MET A 127 -9.92 31.01 3.99
N GLY A 128 -9.25 31.79 3.15
CA GLY A 128 -9.01 33.22 3.34
C GLY A 128 -10.06 34.13 2.70
N GLU A 129 -10.87 33.62 1.77
CA GLU A 129 -11.86 34.38 1.00
C GLU A 129 -13.31 34.19 1.46
N ASP A 130 -13.56 33.80 2.72
CA ASP A 130 -14.92 33.84 3.29
C ASP A 130 -15.15 35.23 3.94
N PRO A 131 -15.80 36.20 3.24
CA PRO A 131 -16.31 37.42 3.87
C PRO A 131 -17.59 37.06 4.64
N PHE A 132 -17.46 36.85 5.94
CA PHE A 132 -18.59 37.00 6.86
C PHE A 132 -18.48 38.35 7.57
#